data_AF-A0A1M7FQ83-F1
#
_entry.id   AF-A0A1M7FQ83-F1
#
_cell.length_a   1.000
_cell.length_b   1.000
_cell.length_c   1.000
_cell.angle_alpha   90.00
_cell.angle_beta   90.00
_cell.angle_gamma   90.00
#
_symmetry.space_group_name_H-M   'P 1'
#
loop_
_entity.id
_entity.type
_entity.pdbx_description
1 polymer ?
#
loop_
_entity_poly.entity_id
_entity_poly.type
_entity_poly.pdbx_seq_one_letter_code
_entity_poly.pdbx_strand_id
1 'polypeptide(L)'
;MRALVLKLGKAARMPFLALGFWASVSGVALAFSNGGMTPELAQAMSRSPEQFSAMLCPRLRYLEAKVLAAARICPGNEHSRRSFANAPSCISSDEGVLPQPARDYLELLRQTIDAKGCEPW
;
A
#
# COMPACT_ATOMS: atom_id res chain seq x y z
N MET A 1 18.89 27.55 59.26
CA MET A 1 18.04 26.58 59.98
C MET A 1 16.74 26.44 59.20
N ARG A 2 16.41 25.19 58.84
CA ARG A 2 15.07 24.58 58.60
C ARG A 2 13.89 25.51 58.27
N ALA A 3 13.22 25.30 57.14
CA ALA A 3 12.03 24.43 57.06
C ALA A 3 11.23 24.66 55.76
N LEU A 4 10.82 23.55 55.14
CA LEU A 4 9.69 23.41 54.21
C LEU A 4 8.46 24.17 54.69
N VAL A 5 7.65 24.73 53.78
CA VAL A 5 6.19 24.51 53.73
C VAL A 5 5.68 24.80 52.31
N LEU A 6 5.10 23.77 51.67
CA LEU A 6 4.21 23.91 50.51
C LEU A 6 3.00 24.78 50.88
N LYS A 7 2.58 25.66 49.97
CA LYS A 7 1.19 26.14 49.97
C LYS A 7 0.58 26.01 48.58
N LEU A 8 -0.05 24.85 48.39
CA LEU A 8 -1.17 24.65 47.48
C LEU A 8 -2.20 25.76 47.70
N GLY A 9 -2.74 26.31 46.61
CA GLY A 9 -3.97 27.07 46.68
C GLY A 9 -4.06 28.17 45.64
N LYS A 10 -4.48 27.83 44.42
CA LYS A 10 -5.18 28.80 43.58
C LYS A 10 -6.47 28.15 43.08
N ALA A 11 -7.48 28.23 43.93
CA ALA A 11 -8.86 28.08 43.54
C ALA A 11 -9.26 29.32 42.73
N ALA A 12 -9.54 29.15 41.45
CA ALA A 12 -10.40 30.06 40.69
C ALA A 12 -11.41 29.19 39.95
N ARG A 13 -12.52 28.95 40.64
CA ARG A 13 -13.73 28.32 40.15
C ARG A 13 -14.47 29.36 39.33
N MET A 14 -14.43 29.25 38.01
CA MET A 14 -15.32 30.01 37.12
C MET A 14 -16.25 29.02 36.41
N PRO A 15 -17.54 28.97 36.77
CA PRO A 15 -18.54 28.21 36.06
C PRO A 15 -19.11 29.08 34.94
N PHE A 16 -18.67 28.86 33.72
CA PHE A 16 -19.40 29.34 32.55
C PHE A 16 -19.99 28.13 31.83
N LEU A 17 -21.26 27.90 32.15
CA LEU A 17 -22.22 27.24 31.30
C LEU A 17 -22.09 27.77 29.87
N ALA A 18 -21.51 26.96 28.99
CA ALA A 18 -21.84 26.99 27.58
C ALA A 18 -21.67 25.56 27.08
N LEU A 19 -22.80 24.86 26.99
CA LEU A 19 -22.98 23.67 26.18
C LEU A 19 -22.56 23.98 24.74
N GLY A 20 -21.27 23.80 24.46
CA GLY A 20 -20.68 23.88 23.15
C GLY A 20 -19.96 22.57 22.90
N PHE A 21 -20.75 21.53 22.66
CA PHE A 21 -20.36 20.18 22.30
C PHE A 21 -19.61 20.21 20.96
N TRP A 22 -18.37 20.70 20.95
CA TRP A 22 -17.44 20.46 19.84
C TRP A 22 -16.93 19.04 19.97
N ALA A 23 -17.83 18.10 19.71
CA ALA A 23 -17.45 16.80 19.20
C ALA A 23 -16.78 17.08 17.84
N SER A 24 -15.48 17.34 17.86
CA SER A 24 -14.63 17.13 16.70
C SER A 24 -14.71 15.64 16.37
N VAL A 25 -15.74 15.28 15.62
CA VAL A 25 -15.79 14.04 14.85
C VAL A 25 -14.70 14.21 13.79
N SER A 26 -13.45 13.96 14.18
CA SER A 26 -12.40 13.52 13.26
C SER A 26 -12.67 12.06 12.89
N GLY A 27 -13.89 11.80 12.44
CA GLY A 27 -14.34 10.54 11.87
C GLY A 27 -14.33 10.70 10.36
N VAL A 28 -13.16 11.02 9.78
CA VAL A 28 -12.97 10.77 8.35
C VAL A 28 -12.74 9.26 8.22
N ALA A 29 -13.83 8.49 8.33
CA ALA A 29 -13.87 7.18 7.72
C ALA A 29 -13.81 7.44 6.22
N LEU A 30 -12.60 7.46 5.66
CA LEU A 30 -12.43 7.37 4.21
C LEU A 30 -12.99 6.00 3.80
N ALA A 31 -14.28 5.99 3.51
CA ALA A 31 -14.89 4.97 2.70
C ALA A 31 -14.24 5.10 1.31
N PHE A 32 -13.15 4.36 1.09
CA PHE A 32 -12.56 4.15 -0.23
C PHE A 32 -13.54 3.26 -1.02
N SER A 33 -14.60 3.87 -1.51
CA SER A 33 -15.58 3.23 -2.38
C SER A 33 -15.15 3.41 -3.83
N ASN A 34 -14.98 2.29 -4.53
CA ASN A 34 -14.96 2.15 -6.00
C ASN A 34 -13.63 2.30 -6.75
N GLY A 35 -12.60 1.58 -6.32
CA GLY A 35 -11.55 1.11 -7.23
C GLY A 35 -11.23 -0.32 -6.84
N GLY A 36 -11.15 -1.26 -7.79
CA GLY A 36 -10.80 -2.68 -7.53
C GLY A 36 -9.39 -2.91 -6.97
N MET A 37 -8.87 -1.96 -6.19
CA MET A 37 -7.57 -1.94 -5.56
C MET A 37 -7.67 -2.60 -4.19
N THR A 38 -7.21 -3.84 -4.08
CA THR A 38 -7.06 -4.49 -2.77
C THR A 38 -5.86 -3.86 -2.03
N PRO A 39 -5.85 -3.87 -0.68
CA PRO A 39 -4.69 -3.39 0.09
C PRO A 39 -3.42 -4.17 -0.24
N GLU A 40 -3.55 -5.47 -0.56
CA GLU A 40 -2.44 -6.33 -0.98
C GLU A 40 -1.85 -5.87 -2.33
N LEU A 41 -2.70 -5.57 -3.31
CA LEU A 41 -2.29 -5.06 -4.61
C LEU A 41 -1.62 -3.68 -4.49
N ALA A 42 -2.20 -2.79 -3.69
CA ALA A 42 -1.59 -1.48 -3.41
C ALA A 42 -0.21 -1.63 -2.75
N GLN A 43 -0.05 -2.59 -1.83
CA GLN A 43 1.24 -2.88 -1.21
C GLN A 43 2.24 -3.50 -2.19
N ALA A 44 1.79 -4.34 -3.11
CA ALA A 44 2.63 -4.90 -4.17
C ALA A 44 3.16 -3.81 -5.10
N MET A 45 2.34 -2.80 -5.39
CA MET A 45 2.67 -1.62 -6.22
C MET A 45 3.34 -0.48 -5.45
N SER A 46 3.88 -0.74 -4.25
CA SER A 46 4.54 0.29 -3.43
C SER A 46 5.84 0.86 -4.02
N ARG A 47 6.40 0.24 -5.07
CA ARG A 47 7.58 0.76 -5.77
C ARG A 47 7.14 1.78 -6.81
N SER A 48 7.67 2.99 -6.72
CA SER A 48 7.30 4.03 -7.68
C SER A 48 7.92 3.75 -9.06
N PRO A 49 7.25 4.11 -10.17
CA PRO A 49 7.76 3.86 -11.52
C PRO A 49 9.11 4.52 -11.80
N GLU A 50 9.44 5.64 -11.14
CA GLU A 50 10.73 6.30 -11.34
C GLU A 50 11.91 5.44 -10.82
N GLN A 51 11.65 4.49 -9.92
CA GLN A 51 12.66 3.58 -9.39
C GLN A 51 12.97 2.40 -10.33
N PHE A 52 12.14 2.16 -11.37
CA PHE A 52 12.27 0.97 -12.21
C PHE A 52 13.60 0.93 -12.95
N SER A 53 14.04 2.07 -13.50
CA SER A 53 15.30 2.19 -14.24
C SER A 53 16.51 1.77 -13.41
N ALA A 54 16.50 2.07 -12.11
CA ALA A 54 17.56 1.76 -11.16
C ALA A 54 17.53 0.29 -10.65
N MET A 55 16.46 -0.45 -10.88
CA MET A 55 16.34 -1.84 -10.42
C MET A 55 17.02 -2.84 -11.36
N LEU A 56 17.58 -3.91 -10.79
CA LEU A 56 18.18 -5.01 -11.57
C LEU A 56 17.09 -5.83 -12.29
N CYS A 57 17.43 -6.46 -13.42
CA CYS A 57 16.50 -7.29 -14.20
C CYS A 57 15.76 -8.35 -13.36
N PRO A 58 16.44 -9.16 -12.51
CA PRO A 58 15.74 -10.13 -11.66
C PRO A 58 14.73 -9.48 -10.71
N ARG A 59 15.02 -8.26 -10.25
CA ARG A 59 14.14 -7.53 -9.33
C ARG A 59 12.91 -6.95 -10.04
N LEU A 60 13.07 -6.42 -11.25
CA LEU A 60 11.95 -5.93 -12.07
C LEU A 60 10.98 -7.07 -12.39
N ARG A 61 11.51 -8.19 -12.83
CA ARG A 61 10.75 -9.39 -13.15
C ARG A 61 10.07 -10.01 -11.92
N TYR A 62 10.74 -9.99 -10.77
CA TYR A 62 10.12 -10.40 -9.50
C TYR A 62 8.97 -9.47 -9.10
N LEU A 63 9.13 -8.16 -9.30
CA LEU A 63 8.09 -7.17 -9.02
C LEU A 63 6.86 -7.38 -9.90
N GLU A 64 7.05 -7.69 -11.18
CA GLU A 64 5.96 -8.02 -12.10
C GLU A 64 5.16 -9.23 -11.58
N ALA A 65 5.86 -10.33 -11.28
CA ALA A 65 5.23 -11.52 -10.75
C ALA A 65 4.56 -11.28 -9.38
N LYS A 66 5.11 -10.41 -8.53
CA LYS A 66 4.52 -10.03 -7.25
C LYS A 66 3.20 -9.29 -7.42
N VAL A 67 3.13 -8.34 -8.36
CA VAL A 67 1.90 -7.58 -8.63
C VAL A 67 0.81 -8.50 -9.20
N LEU A 68 1.18 -9.38 -10.14
CA LEU A 68 0.27 -10.38 -10.68
C LEU A 68 -0.25 -11.36 -9.61
N ALA A 69 0.64 -11.84 -8.72
CA ALA A 69 0.25 -12.72 -7.62
C ALA A 69 -0.69 -12.03 -6.62
N ALA A 70 -0.41 -10.77 -6.26
CA ALA A 70 -1.28 -9.98 -5.37
C ALA A 70 -2.66 -9.71 -5.99
N ALA A 71 -2.74 -9.64 -7.31
CA ALA A 71 -3.99 -9.56 -8.05
C ALA A 71 -4.64 -10.93 -8.34
N ARG A 72 -4.06 -12.02 -7.83
CA ARG A 72 -4.50 -13.40 -8.00
C ARG A 72 -4.56 -13.84 -9.47
N ILE A 73 -3.65 -13.32 -10.29
CA ILE A 73 -3.42 -13.79 -11.66
C ILE A 73 -2.57 -15.04 -11.64
N CYS A 74 -2.96 -16.04 -12.44
CA CYS A 74 -2.24 -17.29 -12.52
C CYS A 74 -0.84 -17.06 -13.14
N PRO A 75 0.23 -17.51 -12.47
CA PRO A 75 1.59 -17.30 -12.95
C PRO A 75 1.83 -18.03 -14.28
N GLY A 76 2.35 -17.30 -15.27
CA GLY A 76 2.57 -17.82 -16.64
C GLY A 76 3.84 -18.67 -16.83
N ASN A 77 4.72 -18.78 -15.83
CA ASN A 77 5.97 -19.53 -15.93
C ASN A 77 6.29 -20.33 -14.64
N GLU A 78 7.20 -21.31 -14.75
CA GLU A 78 7.61 -22.18 -13.63
C GLU A 78 8.34 -21.42 -12.51
N HIS A 79 9.14 -20.41 -12.85
CA HIS A 79 9.85 -19.62 -11.85
C HIS A 79 8.87 -18.88 -10.93
N SER A 80 7.93 -18.13 -11.50
CA SER A 80 6.88 -17.43 -10.77
C SER A 80 6.00 -18.40 -9.97
N ARG A 81 5.65 -19.57 -10.52
CA ARG A 81 4.92 -20.61 -9.77
C ARG A 81 5.65 -21.03 -8.50
N ARG A 82 6.96 -21.26 -8.58
CA ARG A 82 7.77 -21.63 -7.42
C ARG A 82 7.95 -20.46 -6.44
N SER A 83 8.22 -19.26 -6.93
CA SER A 83 8.42 -18.06 -6.09
C SER A 83 7.17 -17.68 -5.30
N PHE A 84 5.98 -17.96 -5.85
CA PHE A 84 4.69 -17.60 -5.26
C PHE A 84 3.84 -18.83 -4.90
N ALA A 85 4.46 -19.98 -4.66
CA ALA A 85 3.76 -21.21 -4.27
C ALA A 85 2.95 -21.07 -2.96
N ASN A 86 3.36 -20.15 -2.10
CA ASN A 86 2.69 -19.84 -0.83
C ASN A 86 1.74 -18.63 -0.92
N ALA A 87 1.58 -18.02 -2.09
CA ALA A 87 0.66 -16.91 -2.28
C ALA A 87 -0.81 -17.40 -2.29
N PRO A 88 -1.80 -16.50 -2.13
CA PRO A 88 -3.20 -16.86 -2.31
C PRO A 88 -3.44 -17.55 -3.66
N SER A 89 -4.41 -18.48 -3.70
CA SER A 89 -4.73 -19.19 -4.95
C SER A 89 -5.08 -18.21 -6.06
N CYS A 90 -4.56 -18.46 -7.26
CA CYS A 90 -4.93 -17.66 -8.43
C CYS A 90 -6.39 -17.91 -8.83
N ILE A 91 -7.03 -16.90 -9.39
CA ILE A 91 -8.46 -16.91 -9.76
C ILE A 91 -8.63 -16.82 -11.28
N SER A 92 -7.74 -16.10 -11.97
CA SER A 92 -7.85 -15.84 -13.41
C SER A 92 -6.48 -15.85 -14.08
N SER A 93 -6.42 -16.22 -15.36
CA SER A 93 -5.22 -15.98 -16.20
C SER A 93 -5.33 -14.71 -17.04
N ASP A 94 -6.50 -14.07 -17.03
CA ASP A 94 -6.77 -12.86 -17.79
C ASP A 94 -6.41 -11.61 -16.97
N GLU A 95 -5.42 -10.83 -17.44
CA GLU A 95 -5.04 -9.54 -16.85
C GLU A 95 -6.07 -8.43 -17.11
N GLY A 96 -7.05 -8.65 -17.98
CA GLY A 96 -8.19 -7.76 -18.20
C GLY A 96 -9.03 -7.52 -16.94
N VAL A 97 -9.00 -8.45 -15.98
CA VAL A 97 -9.70 -8.32 -14.69
C VAL A 97 -9.01 -7.35 -13.73
N LEU A 98 -7.78 -6.93 -14.01
CA LEU A 98 -7.03 -6.01 -13.16
C LEU A 98 -7.68 -4.61 -13.15
N PRO A 99 -7.61 -3.85 -12.05
CA PRO A 99 -8.00 -2.45 -12.09
C PRO A 99 -7.04 -1.65 -12.99
N GLN A 100 -7.53 -0.58 -13.64
CA GLN A 100 -6.71 0.24 -14.56
C GLN A 100 -5.34 0.63 -13.99
N PRO A 101 -5.24 1.16 -12.74
CA PRO A 101 -3.94 1.55 -12.19
C PRO A 101 -2.91 0.42 -12.14
N ALA A 102 -3.35 -0.84 -11.95
CA ALA A 102 -2.45 -1.98 -11.93
C ALA A 102 -1.98 -2.37 -13.35
N ARG A 103 -2.86 -2.20 -14.36
CA ARG A 103 -2.47 -2.40 -15.76
C ARG A 103 -1.45 -1.37 -16.20
N ASP A 104 -1.71 -0.10 -15.94
CA ASP A 104 -0.79 1.00 -16.26
C ASP A 104 0.58 0.79 -15.59
N TYR A 105 0.56 0.33 -14.33
CA TYR A 105 1.78 0.00 -13.58
C TYR A 105 2.58 -1.15 -14.22
N LEU A 106 1.91 -2.24 -14.57
CA LEU A 106 2.53 -3.40 -15.22
C LEU A 106 3.06 -3.04 -16.61
N GLU A 107 2.35 -2.20 -17.35
CA GLU A 107 2.79 -1.69 -18.65
C GLU A 107 4.11 -0.92 -18.53
N LEU A 108 4.19 0.06 -17.63
CA LEU A 108 5.43 0.81 -17.38
C LEU A 108 6.59 -0.09 -16.94
N LEU A 109 6.28 -1.10 -16.11
CA LEU A 109 7.26 -2.06 -15.64
C LEU A 109 7.81 -2.92 -16.79
N ARG A 110 6.94 -3.42 -17.67
CA ARG A 110 7.31 -4.21 -18.86
C ARG A 110 8.09 -3.39 -19.87
N GLN A 111 7.66 -2.17 -20.16
CA GLN A 111 8.42 -1.23 -21.00
C GLN A 111 9.84 -1.03 -20.46
N THR A 112 10.02 -0.96 -19.15
CA THR A 112 11.35 -0.85 -18.53
C THR A 112 12.16 -2.15 -18.65
N ILE A 113 11.54 -3.31 -18.46
CA ILE A 113 12.16 -4.63 -18.64
C ILE A 113 12.68 -4.77 -20.09
N ASP A 114 11.85 -4.41 -21.06
CA ASP A 114 12.16 -4.48 -22.49
C ASP A 114 13.26 -3.47 -22.86
N ALA A 115 13.17 -2.24 -22.38
CA ALA A 115 14.19 -1.21 -22.59
C ALA A 115 15.57 -1.60 -22.04
N LYS A 116 15.60 -2.41 -20.98
CA LYS A 116 16.84 -2.94 -20.38
C LYS A 116 17.32 -4.24 -21.03
N GLY A 117 16.56 -4.81 -21.97
CA GLY A 117 16.90 -6.08 -22.60
C GLY A 117 16.95 -7.25 -21.62
N CYS A 118 16.10 -7.23 -20.59
CA CYS A 118 16.10 -8.27 -19.57
C CYS A 118 15.58 -9.60 -20.15
N GLU A 119 16.40 -10.66 -20.05
CA GLU A 119 16.02 -12.00 -20.50
C GLU A 119 14.74 -12.50 -19.78
N PRO A 120 13.86 -13.27 -20.46
CA PRO A 120 12.79 -13.99 -19.79
C PRO A 120 13.33 -15.06 -18.83
N TRP A 121 12.49 -15.51 -17.91
CA TRP A 121 12.82 -16.58 -16.96
C TRP A 121 12.80 -17.97 -17.58
#